data_AF-A0AAN0JF56-F1
#
_entry.id   AF-A0AAN0JF56-F1
#
_cell.length_a   1.000
_cell.length_b   1.000
_cell.length_c   1.000
_cell.angle_alpha   90.00
_cell.angle_beta   90.00
_cell.angle_gamma   90.00
#
_symmetry.space_group_name_H-M   'P 1'
#
loop_
_entity.id
_entity.type
_entity.pdbx_description
1 polymer ?
#
loop_
_entity_poly.entity_id
_entity_poly.type
_entity_poly.pdbx_seq_one_letter_code
_entity_poly.pdbx_strand_id
1 'polypeptide(L)'
;MGMNTVKRIESLEQSLKEKIEHIKSLQIPATESELKNELQVSKKQLSALRLENEQSITSFKVKRDELQEEISLLTAQSLKLQENDKIQQEKLKQFEVLLKELEDSKAALEISLAESKKSAQTKVLAEHDEVLKTDKQIVFNKQVPHVKDVVDLLQRFGFPETKSEELGMALDIDPKYFDEMNLKSLTGCVIQWTRNSETKPSFVSLSRALRSINETVIADKLDQEISVERTPDLVLAAFDYHFEVLLTSLSDPKAVTKIPYGDGIIKAEVLSQMGIKDLDTGCFELLCAIRESIKINYNVIEIFANVLSKFPEIEQFGKALLKNIGAIIKVEAKEDEYLPHQKSSSSVEIMVPHSIITDISSVRIAYGKMMYNVGKVLKSSIEDFEALQDFIGSCNSDLKNDPQFHDPSQLMHVIEKGCSLINTSLVCAVAEEFQVSEVQKYIDEYNRIFTKFCKLLSELLSLKEKVADSNCQTITYVLDRALDSTTMKDIKDILSISSYGKIVLIHYYN
;
A
#
# COMPACT_ATOMS: atom_id res chain seq x y z
N MET A 1 -9.56 66.06 -77.44
CA MET A 1 -9.03 66.74 -76.22
C MET A 1 -8.81 68.26 -76.39
N GLY A 2 -8.60 68.83 -77.59
CA GLY A 2 -8.21 70.24 -77.74
C GLY A 2 -9.21 71.34 -77.32
N MET A 3 -10.52 71.06 -77.23
CA MET A 3 -11.52 72.07 -76.84
C MET A 3 -11.53 72.41 -75.33
N ASN A 4 -10.97 71.55 -74.48
CA ASN A 4 -11.00 71.74 -73.02
C ASN A 4 -9.81 72.55 -72.50
N THR A 5 -8.70 72.59 -73.24
CA THR A 5 -7.54 73.43 -72.93
C THR A 5 -7.78 74.89 -73.30
N VAL A 6 -8.43 75.17 -74.45
CA VAL A 6 -8.73 76.56 -74.89
C VAL A 6 -9.63 77.27 -73.87
N LYS A 7 -10.78 76.67 -73.49
CA LYS A 7 -11.66 77.22 -72.44
C LYS A 7 -10.98 77.44 -71.10
N ARG A 8 -9.96 76.63 -70.78
CA ARG A 8 -9.20 76.72 -69.53
C ARG A 8 -8.12 77.81 -69.60
N ILE A 9 -7.58 78.11 -70.78
CA ILE A 9 -6.73 79.27 -71.02
C ILE A 9 -7.57 80.55 -70.98
N GLU A 10 -8.70 80.62 -71.71
CA GLU A 10 -9.62 81.77 -71.68
C GLU A 10 -10.11 82.09 -70.26
N SER A 11 -10.45 81.07 -69.46
CA SER A 11 -10.83 81.23 -68.05
C SER A 11 -9.69 81.74 -67.17
N LEU A 12 -8.44 81.32 -67.43
CA LEU A 12 -7.26 81.80 -66.70
C LEU A 12 -6.88 83.23 -67.11
N GLU A 13 -6.98 83.56 -68.40
CA GLU A 13 -6.75 84.92 -68.92
C GLU A 13 -7.79 85.91 -68.40
N GLN A 14 -9.07 85.52 -68.37
CA GLN A 14 -10.14 86.31 -67.77
C GLN A 14 -9.91 86.53 -66.27
N SER A 15 -9.57 85.47 -65.52
CA SER A 15 -9.25 85.59 -64.08
C SER A 15 -7.99 86.43 -63.82
N LEU A 16 -6.99 86.36 -64.70
CA LEU A 16 -5.80 87.21 -64.61
C LEU A 16 -6.14 88.68 -64.90
N LYS A 17 -7.01 88.93 -65.89
CA LYS A 17 -7.48 90.28 -66.26
C LYS A 17 -8.31 90.91 -65.15
N GLU A 18 -9.20 90.15 -64.52
CA GLU A 18 -9.97 90.56 -63.33
C GLU A 18 -9.05 90.84 -62.13
N LYS A 19 -8.01 90.03 -61.90
CA LYS A 19 -7.01 90.30 -60.86
C LYS A 19 -6.16 91.54 -61.16
N ILE A 20 -5.82 91.81 -62.43
CA ILE A 20 -5.10 93.02 -62.83
C ILE A 20 -5.98 94.27 -62.69
N GLU A 21 -7.27 94.20 -63.02
CA GLU A 21 -8.26 95.25 -62.72
C GLU A 21 -8.42 95.47 -61.21
N HIS A 22 -8.48 94.39 -60.42
CA HIS A 22 -8.56 94.49 -58.97
C HIS A 22 -7.31 95.17 -58.37
N ILE A 23 -6.11 94.79 -58.83
CA ILE A 23 -4.85 95.42 -58.43
C ILE A 23 -4.75 96.89 -58.88
N LYS A 24 -5.36 97.27 -60.02
CA LYS A 24 -5.42 98.67 -60.49
C LYS A 24 -6.48 99.52 -59.77
N SER A 25 -7.60 98.90 -59.35
CA SER A 25 -8.67 99.58 -58.60
C SER A 25 -8.35 99.72 -57.11
N LEU A 26 -7.43 98.91 -56.59
CA LEU A 26 -6.73 99.18 -55.34
C LEU A 26 -5.80 100.39 -55.52
N GLN A 27 -6.38 101.59 -55.41
CA GLN A 27 -5.61 102.75 -54.95
C GLN A 27 -4.96 102.36 -53.63
N ILE A 28 -3.62 102.30 -53.62
CA ILE A 28 -2.84 102.00 -52.41
C ILE A 28 -2.67 103.31 -51.63
N PRO A 29 -3.28 103.41 -50.43
CA PRO A 29 -2.68 104.16 -49.34
C PRO A 29 -2.42 103.26 -48.13
N ALA A 30 -2.18 101.96 -48.34
CA ALA A 30 -1.26 101.27 -47.44
C ALA A 30 0.09 101.96 -47.64
N THR A 31 0.48 102.82 -46.69
CA THR A 31 1.75 103.54 -46.78
C THR A 31 2.89 102.53 -46.97
N GLU A 32 4.02 102.92 -47.55
CA GLU A 32 5.17 102.01 -47.72
C GLU A 32 5.56 101.34 -46.37
N SER A 33 5.33 102.07 -45.27
CA SER A 33 5.39 101.58 -43.89
C SER A 33 4.47 100.38 -43.61
N GLU A 34 3.19 100.41 -43.99
CA GLU A 34 2.22 99.35 -43.70
C GLU A 34 2.54 98.06 -44.45
N LEU A 35 2.81 98.12 -45.76
CA LEU A 35 3.23 96.95 -46.56
C LEU A 35 4.55 96.36 -46.04
N LYS A 36 5.47 97.21 -45.57
CA LYS A 36 6.73 96.79 -44.94
C LYS A 36 6.50 96.12 -43.58
N ASN A 37 5.53 96.60 -42.80
CA ASN A 37 5.11 95.99 -41.55
C ASN A 37 4.43 94.63 -41.77
N GLU A 38 3.48 94.52 -42.71
CA GLU A 38 2.84 93.23 -43.06
C GLU A 38 3.85 92.21 -43.60
N LEU A 39 4.79 92.65 -44.44
CA LEU A 39 5.89 91.80 -44.91
C LEU A 39 6.79 91.34 -43.75
N GLN A 40 7.02 92.19 -42.75
CA GLN A 40 7.80 91.85 -41.56
C GLN A 40 7.04 90.89 -40.63
N VAL A 41 5.72 91.05 -40.46
CA VAL A 41 4.85 90.10 -39.74
C VAL A 41 4.82 88.75 -40.45
N SER A 42 4.59 88.74 -41.77
CA SER A 42 4.58 87.52 -42.59
C SER A 42 5.93 86.78 -42.54
N LYS A 43 7.05 87.51 -42.58
CA LYS A 43 8.40 86.93 -42.39
C LYS A 43 8.57 86.31 -41.00
N LYS A 44 8.08 86.96 -39.94
CA LYS A 44 8.10 86.40 -38.57
C LYS A 44 7.25 85.13 -38.46
N GLN A 45 6.04 85.13 -38.99
CA GLN A 45 5.16 83.95 -39.02
C GLN A 45 5.80 82.80 -39.80
N LEU A 46 6.39 83.07 -40.97
CA LEU A 46 7.11 82.07 -41.76
C LEU A 46 8.32 81.50 -41.00
N SER A 47 9.06 82.32 -40.24
CA SER A 47 10.17 81.82 -39.40
C SER A 47 9.69 80.97 -38.22
N ALA A 48 8.55 81.31 -37.61
CA ALA A 48 7.97 80.50 -36.54
C ALA A 48 7.50 79.12 -37.05
N LEU A 49 6.78 79.08 -38.17
CA LEU A 49 6.33 77.83 -38.80
C LEU A 49 7.50 76.94 -39.28
N ARG A 50 8.63 77.54 -39.67
CA ARG A 50 9.85 76.78 -39.99
C ARG A 50 10.45 76.13 -38.75
N LEU A 51 10.55 76.88 -37.65
CA LEU A 51 11.05 76.36 -36.37
C LEU A 51 10.15 75.23 -35.82
N GLU A 52 8.84 75.39 -35.91
CA GLU A 52 7.85 74.37 -35.50
C GLU A 52 7.94 73.10 -36.37
N ASN A 53 8.17 73.24 -37.67
CA ASN A 53 8.44 72.10 -38.55
C ASN A 53 9.78 71.42 -38.24
N GLU A 54 10.85 72.17 -37.94
CA GLU A 54 12.15 71.59 -37.53
C GLU A 54 12.04 70.84 -36.20
N GLN A 55 11.29 71.38 -35.24
CA GLN A 55 10.95 70.71 -33.97
C GLN A 55 10.11 69.44 -34.21
N SER A 56 9.13 69.50 -35.10
CA SER A 56 8.33 68.32 -35.48
C SER A 56 9.20 67.24 -36.13
N ILE A 57 10.07 67.60 -37.09
CA ILE A 57 10.98 66.67 -37.78
C ILE A 57 11.97 66.03 -36.79
N THR A 58 12.50 66.79 -35.83
CA THR A 58 13.40 66.24 -34.80
C THR A 58 12.65 65.31 -33.85
N SER A 59 11.44 65.66 -33.41
CA SER A 59 10.57 64.77 -32.62
C SER A 59 10.25 63.47 -33.36
N PHE A 60 9.93 63.51 -34.66
CA PHE A 60 9.67 62.31 -35.45
C PHE A 60 10.92 61.43 -35.64
N LYS A 61 12.11 62.03 -35.77
CA LYS A 61 13.36 61.26 -35.83
C LYS A 61 13.63 60.51 -34.53
N VAL A 62 13.51 61.19 -33.38
CA VAL A 62 13.66 60.55 -32.05
C VAL A 62 12.65 59.40 -31.92
N LYS A 63 11.37 59.62 -32.23
CA LYS A 63 10.32 58.59 -32.14
C LYS A 63 10.57 57.38 -33.06
N ARG A 64 11.10 57.63 -34.26
CA ARG A 64 11.51 56.57 -35.20
C ARG A 64 12.67 55.76 -34.64
N ASP A 65 13.67 56.42 -34.06
CA ASP A 65 14.88 55.78 -33.56
C ASP A 65 14.58 54.94 -32.30
N GLU A 66 13.70 55.41 -31.41
CA GLU A 66 13.11 54.63 -30.30
C GLU A 66 12.45 53.33 -30.80
N LEU A 67 11.56 53.43 -31.80
CA LEU A 67 10.86 52.28 -32.37
C LEU A 67 11.81 51.31 -33.10
N GLN A 68 12.87 51.82 -33.71
CA GLN A 68 13.91 51.01 -34.37
C GLN A 68 14.67 50.15 -33.35
N GLU A 69 14.95 50.70 -32.16
CA GLU A 69 15.58 50.00 -31.04
C GLU A 69 14.65 48.93 -30.43
N GLU A 70 13.36 49.27 -30.22
CA GLU A 70 12.35 48.32 -29.72
C GLU A 70 12.15 47.13 -30.68
N ILE A 71 12.06 47.37 -31.99
CA ILE A 71 12.01 46.31 -33.02
C ILE A 71 13.25 45.43 -32.97
N SER A 72 14.42 46.01 -32.75
CA SER A 72 15.69 45.26 -32.65
C SER A 72 15.71 44.35 -31.41
N LEU A 73 15.20 44.84 -30.27
CA LEU A 73 15.06 44.06 -29.03
C LEU A 73 14.08 42.89 -29.20
N LEU A 74 12.90 43.13 -29.77
CA LEU A 74 11.87 42.11 -30.01
C LEU A 74 12.36 41.05 -31.00
N THR A 75 13.12 41.45 -32.03
CA THR A 75 13.73 40.51 -32.98
C THR A 75 14.73 39.57 -32.27
N ALA A 76 15.56 40.11 -31.37
CA ALA A 76 16.50 39.31 -30.59
C ALA A 76 15.81 38.37 -29.59
N GLN A 77 14.66 38.77 -29.01
CA GLN A 77 13.84 37.88 -28.16
C GLN A 77 13.20 36.75 -28.97
N SER A 78 12.66 37.05 -30.15
CA SER A 78 12.06 36.05 -31.05
C SER A 78 13.06 34.97 -31.46
N LEU A 79 14.29 35.35 -31.81
CA LEU A 79 15.36 34.39 -32.12
C LEU A 79 15.71 33.46 -30.94
N LYS A 80 15.73 33.98 -29.71
CA LYS A 80 15.97 33.16 -28.50
C LYS A 80 14.83 32.16 -28.23
N LEU A 81 13.58 32.56 -28.49
CA LEU A 81 12.43 31.64 -28.38
C LEU A 81 12.53 30.53 -29.42
N GLN A 82 12.85 30.85 -30.68
CA GLN A 82 13.02 29.88 -31.74
C GLN A 82 14.17 28.87 -31.46
N GLU A 83 15.25 29.32 -30.81
CA GLU A 83 16.34 28.43 -30.38
C GLU A 83 15.90 27.51 -29.22
N ASN A 84 15.11 28.01 -28.27
CA ASN A 84 14.55 27.22 -27.17
C ASN A 84 13.58 26.14 -27.69
N ASP A 85 12.68 26.47 -28.62
CA ASP A 85 11.78 25.52 -29.27
C ASP A 85 12.56 24.39 -29.96
N LYS A 86 13.67 24.72 -30.64
CA LYS A 86 14.56 23.74 -31.26
C LYS A 86 15.22 22.82 -30.23
N ILE A 87 15.64 23.36 -29.08
CA ILE A 87 16.18 22.57 -27.95
C ILE A 87 15.11 21.64 -27.36
N GLN A 88 13.86 22.10 -27.23
CA GLN A 88 12.75 21.28 -26.75
C GLN A 88 12.41 20.15 -27.73
N GLN A 89 12.36 20.42 -29.03
CA GLN A 89 12.14 19.39 -30.06
C GLN A 89 13.24 18.31 -30.05
N GLU A 90 14.50 18.69 -29.82
CA GLU A 90 15.59 17.72 -29.74
C GLU A 90 15.53 16.86 -28.48
N LYS A 91 15.15 17.45 -27.33
CA LYS A 91 14.86 16.69 -26.10
C LYS A 91 13.68 15.73 -26.26
N LEU A 92 12.64 16.11 -27.01
CA LEU A 92 11.49 15.25 -27.28
C LEU A 92 11.93 13.97 -28.03
N LYS A 93 12.72 14.12 -29.10
CA LYS A 93 13.27 12.97 -29.86
C LYS A 93 14.13 12.06 -28.99
N GLN A 94 14.96 12.63 -28.11
CA GLN A 94 15.77 11.84 -27.16
C GLN A 94 14.88 11.04 -26.20
N PHE A 95 13.76 11.62 -25.74
CA PHE A 95 12.79 10.92 -24.91
C PHE A 95 12.05 9.81 -25.66
N GLU A 96 11.68 10.03 -26.93
CA GLU A 96 11.08 9.00 -27.79
C GLU A 96 12.00 7.79 -28.01
N VAL A 97 13.31 8.01 -28.17
CA VAL A 97 14.31 6.92 -28.25
C VAL A 97 14.41 6.15 -26.93
N LEU A 98 14.50 6.85 -25.80
CA LEU A 98 14.55 6.19 -24.48
C LEU A 98 13.26 5.40 -24.16
N LEU A 99 12.10 5.89 -24.60
CA LEU A 99 10.82 5.18 -24.45
C LEU A 99 10.84 3.86 -25.23
N LYS A 100 11.36 3.87 -26.47
CA LYS A 100 11.55 2.70 -27.32
C LYS A 100 12.46 1.66 -26.66
N GLU A 101 13.63 2.09 -26.16
CA GLU A 101 14.59 1.21 -25.48
C GLU A 101 13.99 0.57 -24.22
N LEU A 102 13.14 1.30 -23.49
CA LEU A 102 12.43 0.79 -22.32
C LEU A 102 11.36 -0.25 -22.69
N GLU A 103 10.61 -0.04 -23.78
CA GLU A 103 9.63 -1.00 -24.30
C GLU A 103 10.32 -2.30 -24.77
N ASP A 104 11.41 -2.20 -25.52
CA ASP A 104 12.20 -3.35 -25.98
C ASP A 104 12.83 -4.12 -24.79
N SER A 105 13.32 -3.41 -23.78
CA SER A 105 13.83 -4.01 -22.54
C SER A 105 12.74 -4.74 -21.75
N LYS A 106 11.54 -4.16 -21.65
CA LYS A 106 10.38 -4.78 -21.01
C LYS A 106 9.99 -6.08 -21.73
N ALA A 107 9.92 -6.06 -23.07
CA ALA A 107 9.61 -7.25 -23.86
C ALA A 107 10.64 -8.38 -23.65
N ALA A 108 11.93 -8.05 -23.59
CA ALA A 108 12.99 -9.01 -23.30
C ALA A 108 12.85 -9.64 -21.90
N LEU A 109 12.48 -8.85 -20.88
CA LEU A 109 12.22 -9.34 -19.53
C LEU A 109 10.98 -10.24 -19.45
N GLU A 110 9.90 -9.89 -20.16
CA GLU A 110 8.69 -10.74 -20.23
C GLU A 110 8.98 -12.10 -20.87
N ILE A 111 9.80 -12.14 -21.93
CA ILE A 111 10.28 -13.40 -22.55
C ILE A 111 11.13 -14.20 -21.56
N SER A 112 12.13 -13.58 -20.92
CA SER A 112 13.00 -14.26 -19.96
C SER A 112 12.23 -14.81 -18.76
N LEU A 113 11.20 -14.09 -18.28
CA LEU A 113 10.31 -14.55 -17.23
C LEU A 113 9.44 -15.74 -17.68
N ALA A 114 8.96 -15.76 -18.93
CA ALA A 114 8.22 -16.88 -19.48
C ALA A 114 9.10 -18.13 -19.63
N GLU A 115 10.33 -17.98 -20.09
CA GLU A 115 11.32 -19.06 -20.17
C GLU A 115 11.71 -19.60 -18.79
N SER A 116 11.94 -18.70 -17.82
CA SER A 116 12.22 -19.06 -16.43
C SER A 116 11.04 -19.82 -15.80
N LYS A 117 9.81 -19.34 -15.97
CA LYS A 117 8.60 -20.04 -15.53
C LYS A 117 8.47 -21.42 -16.17
N LYS A 118 8.67 -21.53 -17.49
CA LYS A 118 8.61 -22.83 -18.19
C LYS A 118 9.69 -23.80 -17.72
N SER A 119 10.91 -23.30 -17.49
CA SER A 119 12.02 -24.09 -16.93
C SER A 119 11.68 -24.58 -15.52
N ALA A 120 11.24 -23.68 -14.63
CA ALA A 120 10.81 -24.02 -13.27
C ALA A 120 9.65 -25.01 -13.26
N GLN A 121 8.64 -24.83 -14.12
CA GLN A 121 7.48 -25.72 -14.20
C GLN A 121 7.85 -27.11 -14.73
N THR A 122 8.83 -27.20 -15.64
CA THR A 122 9.38 -28.49 -16.12
C THR A 122 10.24 -29.17 -15.06
N LYS A 123 11.03 -28.39 -14.30
CA LYS A 123 11.81 -28.89 -13.17
C LYS A 123 10.92 -29.39 -12.04
N VAL A 124 9.90 -28.62 -11.68
CA VAL A 124 8.89 -29.01 -10.69
C VAL A 124 8.15 -30.25 -11.15
N LEU A 125 7.76 -30.41 -12.43
CA LEU A 125 7.15 -31.67 -12.87
C LEU A 125 8.10 -32.88 -12.71
N ALA A 126 9.37 -32.74 -13.08
CA ALA A 126 10.35 -33.82 -12.99
C ALA A 126 10.72 -34.16 -11.53
N GLU A 127 10.88 -33.14 -10.68
CA GLU A 127 11.12 -33.30 -9.24
C GLU A 127 9.86 -33.85 -8.55
N HIS A 128 8.65 -33.45 -8.95
CA HIS A 128 7.39 -33.94 -8.38
C HIS A 128 7.06 -35.39 -8.77
N ASP A 129 7.52 -35.89 -9.93
CA ASP A 129 7.41 -37.31 -10.32
C ASP A 129 8.42 -38.23 -9.59
N GLU A 130 9.61 -37.75 -9.23
CA GLU A 130 10.51 -38.46 -8.31
C GLU A 130 10.00 -38.39 -6.86
N VAL A 131 9.58 -37.21 -6.41
CA VAL A 131 9.03 -36.99 -5.06
C VAL A 131 7.73 -37.79 -4.85
N LEU A 132 6.87 -37.95 -5.86
CA LEU A 132 5.67 -38.83 -5.77
C LEU A 132 5.99 -40.31 -5.47
N LYS A 133 7.23 -40.77 -5.71
CA LYS A 133 7.69 -42.10 -5.27
C LYS A 133 8.25 -42.14 -3.86
N THR A 134 8.60 -40.99 -3.27
CA THR A 134 9.33 -40.91 -1.99
C THR A 134 8.50 -40.27 -0.87
N ASP A 135 7.55 -39.38 -1.18
CA ASP A 135 6.79 -38.58 -0.20
C ASP A 135 5.59 -39.28 0.45
N LYS A 136 5.36 -40.57 0.15
CA LYS A 136 4.36 -41.37 0.88
C LYS A 136 4.72 -41.64 2.36
N GLN A 137 5.78 -41.03 2.90
CA GLN A 137 6.29 -41.30 4.25
C GLN A 137 6.71 -40.09 5.09
N ILE A 138 6.65 -38.84 4.59
CA ILE A 138 7.31 -37.69 5.27
C ILE A 138 6.35 -36.55 5.66
N VAL A 139 5.16 -36.45 5.06
CA VAL A 139 4.18 -35.48 5.56
C VAL A 139 3.77 -35.87 6.99
N PHE A 140 3.52 -34.86 7.84
CA PHE A 140 2.99 -34.96 9.20
C PHE A 140 3.93 -35.42 10.32
N ASN A 141 4.75 -34.48 10.76
CA ASN A 141 4.97 -34.32 12.19
C ASN A 141 5.25 -32.86 12.56
N LYS A 142 4.19 -32.01 12.55
CA LYS A 142 4.27 -30.59 12.96
C LYS A 142 2.99 -30.09 13.64
N GLN A 143 2.86 -30.38 14.92
CA GLN A 143 2.33 -29.47 15.95
C GLN A 143 2.79 -30.05 17.30
N VAL A 144 3.68 -29.35 18.00
CA VAL A 144 4.10 -29.74 19.36
C VAL A 144 2.91 -29.44 20.29
N PRO A 145 2.40 -30.42 21.07
CA PRO A 145 1.29 -30.19 21.97
C PRO A 145 1.62 -29.13 23.02
N HIS A 146 0.74 -28.15 23.17
CA HIS A 146 0.91 -27.11 24.18
C HIS A 146 0.58 -27.69 25.57
N VAL A 147 1.39 -27.34 26.58
CA VAL A 147 1.33 -27.93 27.94
C VAL A 147 -0.06 -27.82 28.53
N LYS A 148 -0.66 -26.63 28.44
CA LYS A 148 -1.96 -26.34 29.05
C LYS A 148 -3.07 -27.18 28.41
N ASP A 149 -3.12 -27.20 27.09
CA ASP A 149 -4.15 -27.88 26.32
C ASP A 149 -4.13 -29.39 26.60
N VAL A 150 -2.94 -29.98 26.72
CA VAL A 150 -2.77 -31.39 27.11
C VAL A 150 -3.24 -31.65 28.53
N VAL A 151 -2.89 -30.79 29.50
CA VAL A 151 -3.34 -30.93 30.89
C VAL A 151 -4.86 -30.79 31.00
N ASP A 152 -5.44 -29.77 30.35
CA ASP A 152 -6.87 -29.49 30.35
C ASP A 152 -7.66 -30.64 29.68
N LEU A 153 -7.17 -31.19 28.56
CA LEU A 153 -7.76 -32.37 27.91
C LEU A 153 -7.72 -33.62 28.79
N LEU A 154 -6.54 -33.94 29.37
CA LEU A 154 -6.39 -35.12 30.23
C LEU A 154 -7.25 -35.01 31.50
N GLN A 155 -7.34 -33.82 32.11
CA GLN A 155 -8.25 -33.56 33.23
C GLN A 155 -9.72 -33.71 32.80
N ARG A 156 -10.12 -33.15 31.65
CA ARG A 156 -11.49 -33.27 31.10
C ARG A 156 -11.87 -34.72 30.75
N PHE A 157 -10.92 -35.56 30.36
CA PHE A 157 -11.14 -36.98 30.11
C PHE A 157 -11.15 -37.85 31.37
N GLY A 158 -10.75 -37.29 32.51
CA GLY A 158 -10.74 -37.96 33.82
C GLY A 158 -9.44 -38.69 34.16
N PHE A 159 -8.29 -38.22 33.66
CA PHE A 159 -7.00 -38.86 33.91
C PHE A 159 -6.65 -38.88 35.42
N PRO A 160 -6.30 -40.05 36.00
CA PRO A 160 -5.98 -40.16 37.40
C PRO A 160 -4.57 -39.62 37.71
N GLU A 161 -4.46 -38.55 38.51
CA GLU A 161 -3.17 -37.96 38.91
C GLU A 161 -2.22 -38.96 39.58
N THR A 162 -2.74 -40.00 40.22
CA THR A 162 -1.93 -41.09 40.80
C THR A 162 -1.10 -41.86 39.77
N LYS A 163 -1.44 -41.78 38.47
CA LYS A 163 -0.68 -42.38 37.37
C LYS A 163 0.24 -41.40 36.63
N SER A 164 0.42 -40.16 37.11
CA SER A 164 1.31 -39.19 36.44
C SER A 164 2.77 -39.68 36.37
N GLU A 165 3.22 -40.47 37.34
CA GLU A 165 4.56 -41.07 37.36
C GLU A 165 4.69 -42.21 36.33
N GLU A 166 3.67 -43.09 36.23
CA GLU A 166 3.56 -44.14 35.21
C GLU A 166 3.54 -43.55 33.79
N LEU A 167 2.76 -42.48 33.59
CA LEU A 167 2.70 -41.74 32.33
C LEU A 167 4.05 -41.09 32.00
N GLY A 168 4.75 -40.53 32.98
CA GLY A 168 6.07 -39.93 32.78
C GLY A 168 7.12 -40.94 32.33
N MET A 169 7.12 -42.14 32.92
CA MET A 169 7.96 -43.25 32.46
C MET A 169 7.56 -43.72 31.05
N ALA A 170 6.26 -43.80 30.73
CA ALA A 170 5.77 -44.18 29.41
C ALA A 170 6.01 -43.12 28.31
N LEU A 171 6.41 -41.90 28.69
CA LEU A 171 6.81 -40.81 27.79
C LEU A 171 8.35 -40.66 27.69
N ASP A 172 9.10 -41.66 28.15
CA ASP A 172 10.57 -41.72 28.20
C ASP A 172 11.20 -40.47 28.86
N ILE A 173 10.62 -40.01 29.98
CA ILE A 173 11.22 -38.98 30.83
C ILE A 173 12.30 -39.62 31.71
N ASP A 174 13.50 -39.03 31.74
CA ASP A 174 14.64 -39.56 32.51
C ASP A 174 14.35 -39.58 34.03
N PRO A 175 14.51 -40.75 34.70
CA PRO A 175 14.32 -40.90 36.15
C PRO A 175 14.99 -39.85 37.03
N LYS A 176 16.15 -39.30 36.62
CA LYS A 176 16.88 -38.30 37.43
C LYS A 176 16.08 -37.01 37.69
N TYR A 177 15.11 -36.68 36.84
CA TYR A 177 14.30 -35.47 37.02
C TYR A 177 13.17 -35.65 38.05
N PHE A 178 12.76 -36.90 38.35
CA PHE A 178 11.63 -37.21 39.23
C PHE A 178 11.87 -36.77 40.69
N ASP A 179 13.13 -36.63 41.10
CA ASP A 179 13.51 -36.16 42.45
C ASP A 179 13.63 -34.62 42.56
N GLU A 180 13.82 -33.88 41.46
CA GLU A 180 14.15 -32.44 41.50
C GLU A 180 12.94 -31.50 41.26
N MET A 181 11.83 -32.01 40.71
CA MET A 181 10.58 -31.26 40.50
C MET A 181 9.36 -32.09 40.92
N ASN A 182 8.20 -31.44 41.14
CA ASN A 182 6.93 -32.10 41.47
C ASN A 182 6.33 -32.89 40.27
N LEU A 183 7.08 -33.85 39.74
CA LEU A 183 6.67 -34.78 38.67
C LEU A 183 5.57 -35.76 39.08
N LYS A 184 5.27 -35.84 40.38
CA LYS A 184 4.05 -36.47 40.93
C LYS A 184 2.75 -35.79 40.49
N SER A 185 2.83 -34.64 39.83
CA SER A 185 1.68 -33.94 39.22
C SER A 185 1.64 -34.13 37.71
N LEU A 186 0.43 -34.23 37.17
CA LEU A 186 0.17 -34.32 35.73
C LEU A 186 0.81 -33.15 34.96
N THR A 187 0.71 -31.94 35.49
CA THR A 187 1.31 -30.74 34.92
C THR A 187 2.84 -30.83 34.88
N GLY A 188 3.49 -31.33 35.93
CA GLY A 188 4.95 -31.55 35.95
C GLY A 188 5.41 -32.55 34.89
N CYS A 189 4.66 -33.65 34.73
CA CYS A 189 4.89 -34.67 33.71
C CYS A 189 4.81 -34.08 32.29
N VAL A 190 3.73 -33.35 31.98
CA VAL A 190 3.53 -32.75 30.65
C VAL A 190 4.58 -31.66 30.36
N ILE A 191 5.01 -30.87 31.35
CA ILE A 191 6.09 -29.88 31.20
C ILE A 191 7.42 -30.54 30.83
N GLN A 192 7.79 -31.65 31.46
CA GLN A 192 9.06 -32.32 31.16
C GLN A 192 9.02 -33.08 29.83
N TRP A 193 7.90 -33.74 29.53
CA TRP A 193 7.70 -34.36 28.22
C TRP A 193 7.73 -33.36 27.06
N THR A 194 7.09 -32.19 27.20
CA THR A 194 7.12 -31.14 26.17
C THR A 194 8.49 -30.47 26.01
N ARG A 195 9.35 -30.54 27.03
CA ARG A 195 10.75 -30.10 26.99
C ARG A 195 11.72 -31.19 26.52
N ASN A 196 11.30 -32.45 26.44
CA ASN A 196 12.16 -33.55 26.01
C ASN A 196 12.44 -33.45 24.50
N SER A 197 13.65 -33.01 24.15
CA SER A 197 14.10 -32.87 22.76
C SER A 197 14.33 -34.20 22.04
N GLU A 198 14.50 -35.31 22.78
CA GLU A 198 14.83 -36.61 22.20
C GLU A 198 13.58 -37.33 21.66
N THR A 199 12.46 -37.24 22.38
CA THR A 199 11.23 -38.01 22.08
C THR A 199 10.24 -37.32 21.13
N LYS A 200 10.46 -36.03 20.81
CA LYS A 200 9.61 -35.20 19.93
C LYS A 200 8.12 -35.25 20.33
N PRO A 201 7.71 -34.52 21.38
CA PRO A 201 6.34 -34.53 21.91
C PRO A 201 5.26 -34.33 20.84
N SER A 202 4.28 -35.23 20.80
CA SER A 202 3.17 -35.27 19.85
C SER A 202 1.94 -35.94 20.47
N PHE A 203 0.72 -35.59 20.05
CA PHE A 203 -0.49 -36.27 20.54
C PHE A 203 -0.48 -37.79 20.26
N VAL A 204 0.24 -38.23 19.20
CA VAL A 204 0.44 -39.65 18.89
C VAL A 204 1.35 -40.34 19.91
N SER A 205 2.42 -39.69 20.38
CA SER A 205 3.24 -40.25 21.47
C SER A 205 2.49 -40.25 22.82
N LEU A 206 1.63 -39.26 23.05
CA LEU A 206 0.75 -39.23 24.22
C LEU A 206 -0.31 -40.35 24.20
N SER A 207 -1.05 -40.53 23.08
CA SER A 207 -2.02 -41.62 22.90
C SER A 207 -1.36 -42.99 23.09
N ARG A 208 -0.13 -43.18 22.55
CA ARG A 208 0.66 -44.41 22.78
C ARG A 208 1.02 -44.63 24.24
N ALA A 209 1.48 -43.60 24.95
CA ALA A 209 1.85 -43.69 26.37
C ALA A 209 0.62 -43.94 27.26
N LEU A 210 -0.53 -43.34 26.97
CA LEU A 210 -1.80 -43.64 27.63
C LEU A 210 -2.20 -45.11 27.43
N ARG A 211 -2.07 -45.63 26.20
CA ARG A 211 -2.35 -47.04 25.90
C ARG A 211 -1.39 -48.01 26.61
N SER A 212 -0.11 -47.66 26.80
CA SER A 212 0.85 -48.53 27.51
C SER A 212 0.64 -48.59 29.03
N ILE A 213 0.00 -47.58 29.64
CA ILE A 213 -0.42 -47.58 31.06
C ILE A 213 -1.87 -48.05 31.27
N ASN A 214 -2.44 -48.73 30.27
CA ASN A 214 -3.82 -49.23 30.20
C ASN A 214 -4.94 -48.16 30.28
N GLU A 215 -4.64 -46.88 30.02
CA GLU A 215 -5.64 -45.80 29.91
C GLU A 215 -6.21 -45.71 28.48
N THR A 216 -6.62 -46.86 27.92
CA THR A 216 -7.12 -46.96 26.54
C THR A 216 -8.34 -46.09 26.28
N VAL A 217 -9.27 -46.00 27.24
CA VAL A 217 -10.47 -45.16 27.14
C VAL A 217 -10.14 -43.66 27.06
N ILE A 218 -9.03 -43.22 27.66
CA ILE A 218 -8.57 -41.83 27.59
C ILE A 218 -7.87 -41.58 26.25
N ALA A 219 -7.08 -42.55 25.77
CA ALA A 219 -6.49 -42.51 24.45
C ALA A 219 -7.56 -42.46 23.33
N ASP A 220 -8.60 -43.30 23.42
CA ASP A 220 -9.70 -43.32 22.44
C ASP A 220 -10.47 -41.98 22.42
N LYS A 221 -10.70 -41.35 23.58
CA LYS A 221 -11.28 -40.00 23.67
C LYS A 221 -10.37 -38.91 23.09
N LEU A 222 -9.07 -38.99 23.36
CA LEU A 222 -8.07 -38.08 22.83
C LEU A 222 -8.03 -38.15 21.29
N ASP A 223 -8.01 -39.37 20.74
CA ASP A 223 -8.00 -39.61 19.31
C ASP A 223 -9.33 -39.15 18.64
N GLN A 224 -10.47 -39.28 19.33
CA GLN A 224 -11.78 -38.77 18.87
C GLN A 224 -11.87 -37.23 18.85
N GLU A 225 -11.50 -36.54 19.94
CA GLU A 225 -11.58 -35.08 20.02
C GLU A 225 -10.66 -34.42 18.96
N ILE A 226 -9.49 -35.02 18.69
CA ILE A 226 -8.55 -34.60 17.64
C ILE A 226 -9.11 -34.81 16.22
N SER A 227 -10.03 -35.76 16.04
CA SER A 227 -10.60 -36.11 14.73
C SER A 227 -11.80 -35.22 14.36
N VAL A 228 -12.72 -34.97 15.30
CA VAL A 228 -13.96 -34.20 15.05
C VAL A 228 -13.71 -32.74 14.67
N GLU A 229 -12.60 -32.14 15.11
CA GLU A 229 -12.25 -30.75 14.76
C GLU A 229 -11.80 -30.52 13.30
N ARG A 230 -11.51 -31.56 12.51
CA ARG A 230 -10.76 -31.41 11.24
C ARG A 230 -11.58 -31.50 9.95
N THR A 231 -12.73 -32.17 9.96
CA THR A 231 -13.57 -32.37 8.76
C THR A 231 -14.07 -31.07 8.10
N PRO A 232 -14.46 -29.99 8.83
CA PRO A 232 -14.96 -28.76 8.20
C PRO A 232 -13.91 -28.01 7.35
N ASP A 233 -12.65 -27.96 7.78
CA ASP A 233 -11.58 -27.23 7.08
C ASP A 233 -11.27 -27.84 5.70
N LEU A 234 -11.22 -29.18 5.63
CA LEU A 234 -10.96 -29.92 4.38
C LEU A 234 -12.12 -29.76 3.38
N VAL A 235 -13.35 -29.73 3.90
CA VAL A 235 -14.55 -29.47 3.10
C VAL A 235 -14.56 -28.04 2.55
N LEU A 236 -14.15 -27.04 3.34
CA LEU A 236 -13.99 -25.66 2.87
C LEU A 236 -12.88 -25.53 1.82
N ALA A 237 -11.73 -26.18 2.02
CA ALA A 237 -10.64 -26.17 1.03
C ALA A 237 -11.07 -26.81 -0.31
N ALA A 238 -11.87 -27.88 -0.26
CA ALA A 238 -12.45 -28.50 -1.45
C ALA A 238 -13.46 -27.58 -2.17
N PHE A 239 -14.21 -26.75 -1.44
CA PHE A 239 -15.07 -25.72 -2.03
C PHE A 239 -14.26 -24.60 -2.67
N ASP A 240 -13.29 -24.04 -1.92
CA ASP A 240 -12.46 -22.89 -2.33
C ASP A 240 -11.64 -23.20 -3.59
N TYR A 241 -11.17 -24.46 -3.77
CA TYR A 241 -10.49 -24.91 -5.00
C TYR A 241 -11.35 -24.72 -6.28
N HIS A 242 -12.66 -24.88 -6.18
CA HIS A 242 -13.59 -24.73 -7.31
C HIS A 242 -14.22 -23.33 -7.38
N PHE A 243 -13.93 -22.42 -6.44
CA PHE A 243 -14.62 -21.13 -6.28
C PHE A 243 -14.54 -20.25 -7.54
N GLU A 244 -13.32 -19.97 -8.03
CA GLU A 244 -13.08 -19.13 -9.22
C GLU A 244 -13.68 -19.72 -10.50
N VAL A 245 -13.64 -21.05 -10.64
CA VAL A 245 -14.19 -21.76 -11.80
C VAL A 245 -15.73 -21.76 -11.76
N LEU A 246 -16.33 -21.93 -10.58
CA LEU A 246 -17.78 -21.79 -10.40
C LEU A 246 -18.23 -20.35 -10.65
N LEU A 247 -17.49 -19.35 -10.15
CA LEU A 247 -17.79 -17.93 -10.36
C LEU A 247 -17.88 -17.58 -11.85
N THR A 248 -16.98 -18.14 -12.67
CA THR A 248 -16.92 -17.91 -14.12
C THR A 248 -17.82 -18.84 -14.96
N SER A 249 -18.37 -19.92 -14.38
CA SER A 249 -19.16 -20.94 -15.10
C SER A 249 -20.66 -20.94 -14.76
N LEU A 250 -21.11 -20.10 -13.83
CA LEU A 250 -22.51 -20.02 -13.40
C LEU A 250 -23.33 -19.08 -14.30
N SER A 251 -23.88 -19.60 -15.40
CA SER A 251 -24.68 -18.80 -16.35
C SER A 251 -26.03 -18.30 -15.82
N ASP A 252 -26.67 -19.03 -14.89
CA ASP A 252 -27.93 -18.64 -14.25
C ASP A 252 -27.92 -18.90 -12.72
N PRO A 253 -27.36 -17.97 -11.92
CA PRO A 253 -27.38 -18.07 -10.47
C PRO A 253 -28.79 -18.00 -9.87
N LYS A 254 -29.80 -17.44 -10.58
CA LYS A 254 -31.20 -17.36 -10.12
C LYS A 254 -31.91 -18.70 -10.19
N ALA A 255 -31.52 -19.58 -11.10
CA ALA A 255 -31.98 -20.96 -11.10
C ALA A 255 -31.28 -21.78 -10.00
N VAL A 256 -29.97 -21.61 -9.83
CA VAL A 256 -29.18 -22.34 -8.83
C VAL A 256 -29.57 -21.96 -7.39
N THR A 257 -29.86 -20.70 -7.08
CA THR A 257 -30.24 -20.22 -5.73
C THR A 257 -31.56 -20.76 -5.19
N LYS A 258 -32.53 -21.07 -6.05
CA LYS A 258 -33.88 -21.47 -5.60
C LYS A 258 -33.88 -22.76 -4.78
N ILE A 259 -32.95 -23.68 -5.08
CA ILE A 259 -32.92 -24.99 -4.41
C ILE A 259 -32.26 -24.88 -3.02
N PRO A 260 -31.05 -24.30 -2.84
CA PRO A 260 -30.48 -24.05 -1.50
C PRO A 260 -31.36 -23.18 -0.61
N TYR A 261 -32.16 -22.27 -1.16
CA TYR A 261 -33.14 -21.51 -0.37
C TYR A 261 -34.33 -22.37 0.08
N GLY A 262 -34.87 -23.21 -0.79
CA GLY A 262 -35.94 -24.15 -0.45
C GLY A 262 -35.52 -25.13 0.65
N ASP A 263 -34.24 -25.52 0.66
CA ASP A 263 -33.62 -26.38 1.67
C ASP A 263 -33.13 -25.60 2.93
N GLY A 264 -33.38 -24.29 3.01
CA GLY A 264 -33.08 -23.46 4.18
C GLY A 264 -31.58 -23.12 4.39
N ILE A 265 -30.74 -23.38 3.40
CA ILE A 265 -29.28 -23.22 3.45
C ILE A 265 -28.88 -21.74 3.32
N ILE A 266 -29.54 -20.99 2.45
CA ILE A 266 -29.30 -19.55 2.24
C ILE A 266 -30.51 -18.73 2.67
N LYS A 267 -30.28 -17.48 3.11
CA LYS A 267 -31.34 -16.60 3.62
C LYS A 267 -32.05 -15.83 2.51
N ALA A 268 -33.26 -15.33 2.79
CA ALA A 268 -34.10 -14.62 1.83
C ALA A 268 -33.47 -13.34 1.26
N GLU A 269 -32.54 -12.72 2.01
CA GLU A 269 -31.78 -11.55 1.61
C GLU A 269 -30.88 -11.82 0.40
N VAL A 270 -30.32 -13.04 0.26
CA VAL A 270 -29.44 -13.42 -0.86
C VAL A 270 -30.24 -13.51 -2.16
N LEU A 271 -31.46 -14.09 -2.09
CA LEU A 271 -32.37 -14.18 -3.24
C LEU A 271 -32.92 -12.83 -3.70
N SER A 272 -33.22 -11.94 -2.76
CA SER A 272 -33.78 -10.61 -3.07
C SER A 272 -32.73 -9.67 -3.67
N GLN A 273 -31.46 -9.80 -3.28
CA GLN A 273 -30.35 -9.04 -3.88
C GLN A 273 -30.01 -9.49 -5.31
N MET A 274 -30.15 -10.78 -5.60
CA MET A 274 -29.87 -11.36 -6.92
C MET A 274 -30.77 -10.81 -8.05
N GLY A 275 -31.92 -10.21 -7.72
CA GLY A 275 -32.79 -9.53 -8.70
C GLY A 275 -32.25 -8.19 -9.20
N ILE A 276 -31.32 -7.56 -8.48
CA ILE A 276 -30.95 -6.14 -8.60
C ILE A 276 -29.52 -5.95 -9.14
N LYS A 277 -28.65 -6.94 -8.94
CA LYS A 277 -27.22 -6.89 -9.27
C LYS A 277 -26.93 -7.55 -10.62
N ASP A 278 -25.75 -7.25 -11.16
CA ASP A 278 -25.18 -7.90 -12.34
C ASP A 278 -24.81 -9.37 -12.07
N LEU A 279 -24.57 -10.12 -13.16
CA LEU A 279 -24.46 -11.58 -13.12
C LEU A 279 -23.31 -12.04 -12.21
N ASP A 280 -22.13 -11.44 -12.38
CA ASP A 280 -20.90 -11.82 -11.69
C ASP A 280 -21.00 -11.55 -10.17
N THR A 281 -21.53 -10.38 -9.78
CA THR A 281 -21.79 -10.04 -8.37
C THR A 281 -22.84 -10.97 -7.76
N GLY A 282 -23.87 -11.35 -8.52
CA GLY A 282 -24.87 -12.34 -8.08
C GLY A 282 -24.26 -13.73 -7.84
N CYS A 283 -23.39 -14.20 -8.73
CA CYS A 283 -22.66 -15.46 -8.57
C CYS A 283 -21.73 -15.43 -7.35
N PHE A 284 -20.98 -14.34 -7.16
CA PHE A 284 -20.09 -14.16 -6.02
C PHE A 284 -20.84 -14.22 -4.68
N GLU A 285 -21.96 -13.51 -4.56
CA GLU A 285 -22.74 -13.47 -3.31
C GLU A 285 -23.38 -14.81 -2.96
N LEU A 286 -23.81 -15.59 -3.96
CA LEU A 286 -24.23 -16.98 -3.77
C LEU A 286 -23.10 -17.84 -3.22
N LEU A 287 -21.93 -17.82 -3.86
CA LEU A 287 -20.81 -18.67 -3.47
C LEU A 287 -20.28 -18.29 -2.08
N CYS A 288 -20.23 -17.00 -1.74
CA CYS A 288 -19.94 -16.55 -0.38
C CYS A 288 -20.98 -17.02 0.65
N ALA A 289 -22.28 -16.93 0.35
CA ALA A 289 -23.33 -17.39 1.26
C ALA A 289 -23.26 -18.91 1.53
N ILE A 290 -22.95 -19.71 0.50
CA ILE A 290 -22.71 -21.15 0.63
C ILE A 290 -21.44 -21.41 1.46
N ARG A 291 -20.34 -20.68 1.21
CA ARG A 291 -19.09 -20.79 1.97
C ARG A 291 -19.28 -20.55 3.47
N GLU A 292 -20.01 -19.49 3.85
CA GLU A 292 -20.33 -19.23 5.26
C GLU A 292 -21.25 -20.30 5.86
N SER A 293 -22.17 -20.85 5.07
CA SER A 293 -23.06 -21.94 5.53
C SER A 293 -22.29 -23.25 5.73
N ILE A 294 -21.27 -23.54 4.91
CA ILE A 294 -20.37 -24.70 5.07
C ILE A 294 -19.57 -24.59 6.39
N LYS A 295 -19.11 -23.40 6.79
CA LYS A 295 -18.44 -23.20 8.09
C LYS A 295 -19.33 -23.56 9.29
N ILE A 296 -20.65 -23.36 9.15
CA ILE A 296 -21.63 -23.64 10.20
C ILE A 296 -22.05 -25.11 10.18
N ASN A 297 -22.20 -25.70 9.00
CA ASN A 297 -22.52 -27.11 8.82
C ASN A 297 -21.92 -27.62 7.51
N TYR A 298 -20.83 -28.39 7.58
CA TYR A 298 -20.09 -28.82 6.39
C TYR A 298 -20.94 -29.67 5.43
N ASN A 299 -21.98 -30.38 5.92
CA ASN A 299 -22.89 -31.17 5.08
C ASN A 299 -23.66 -30.34 4.04
N VAL A 300 -23.72 -29.00 4.21
CA VAL A 300 -24.22 -28.06 3.20
C VAL A 300 -23.53 -28.24 1.85
N ILE A 301 -22.25 -28.60 1.83
CA ILE A 301 -21.50 -28.77 0.58
C ILE A 301 -22.06 -29.92 -0.27
N GLU A 302 -22.53 -31.01 0.35
CA GLU A 302 -23.06 -32.16 -0.36
C GLU A 302 -24.40 -31.81 -1.01
N ILE A 303 -25.23 -31.05 -0.30
CA ILE A 303 -26.50 -30.55 -0.84
C ILE A 303 -26.23 -29.60 -2.01
N PHE A 304 -25.28 -28.65 -1.86
CA PHE A 304 -24.91 -27.74 -2.94
C PHE A 304 -24.30 -28.46 -4.15
N ALA A 305 -23.42 -29.44 -3.94
CA ALA A 305 -22.83 -30.22 -5.02
C ALA A 305 -23.89 -31.06 -5.77
N ASN A 306 -24.86 -31.64 -5.05
CA ASN A 306 -26.04 -32.29 -5.64
C ASN A 306 -26.96 -31.32 -6.40
N VAL A 307 -27.00 -30.03 -6.02
CA VAL A 307 -27.68 -28.98 -6.79
C VAL A 307 -26.92 -28.70 -8.09
N LEU A 308 -25.61 -28.46 -8.04
CA LEU A 308 -24.77 -28.26 -9.22
C LEU A 308 -24.88 -29.42 -10.22
N SER A 309 -24.92 -30.67 -9.74
CA SER A 309 -25.11 -31.87 -10.57
C SER A 309 -26.46 -31.96 -11.31
N LYS A 310 -27.41 -31.03 -11.10
CA LYS A 310 -28.69 -30.96 -11.83
C LYS A 310 -28.66 -29.97 -13.00
N PHE A 311 -27.61 -29.17 -13.14
CA PHE A 311 -27.47 -28.15 -14.18
C PHE A 311 -26.45 -28.59 -15.23
N PRO A 312 -26.83 -28.84 -16.50
CA PRO A 312 -25.95 -29.46 -17.50
C PRO A 312 -24.59 -28.77 -17.71
N GLU A 313 -24.58 -27.43 -17.61
CA GLU A 313 -23.38 -26.59 -17.81
C GLU A 313 -22.33 -26.77 -16.72
N ILE A 314 -22.76 -27.13 -15.50
CA ILE A 314 -21.91 -27.27 -14.30
C ILE A 314 -22.01 -28.65 -13.64
N GLU A 315 -22.67 -29.60 -14.31
CA GLU A 315 -22.91 -30.97 -13.85
C GLU A 315 -21.60 -31.69 -13.51
N GLN A 316 -20.57 -31.48 -14.34
CA GLN A 316 -19.23 -32.00 -14.14
C GLN A 316 -18.57 -31.47 -12.86
N PHE A 317 -18.82 -30.21 -12.49
CA PHE A 317 -18.28 -29.60 -11.27
C PHE A 317 -19.00 -30.13 -10.03
N GLY A 318 -20.34 -30.25 -10.07
CA GLY A 318 -21.10 -30.91 -8.99
C GLY A 318 -20.64 -32.35 -8.75
N LYS A 319 -20.40 -33.12 -9.83
CA LYS A 319 -19.89 -34.50 -9.75
C LYS A 319 -18.44 -34.56 -9.26
N ALA A 320 -17.58 -33.63 -9.68
CA ALA A 320 -16.21 -33.52 -9.18
C ALA A 320 -16.17 -33.15 -7.69
N LEU A 321 -17.04 -32.23 -7.26
CA LEU A 321 -17.16 -31.80 -5.87
C LEU A 321 -17.67 -32.95 -5.00
N LEU A 322 -18.75 -33.65 -5.39
CA LEU A 322 -19.24 -34.87 -4.73
C LEU A 322 -18.16 -35.97 -4.67
N LYS A 323 -17.35 -36.12 -5.71
CA LYS A 323 -16.23 -37.07 -5.72
C LYS A 323 -15.12 -36.66 -4.74
N ASN A 324 -14.82 -35.37 -4.61
CA ASN A 324 -13.83 -34.86 -3.66
C ASN A 324 -14.32 -35.01 -2.22
N ILE A 325 -15.56 -34.62 -1.91
CA ILE A 325 -16.21 -34.81 -0.60
C ILE A 325 -16.26 -36.31 -0.25
N GLY A 326 -16.74 -37.13 -1.18
CA GLY A 326 -16.80 -38.57 -1.02
C GLY A 326 -15.43 -39.26 -0.98
N ALA A 327 -14.34 -38.59 -1.38
CA ALA A 327 -12.97 -39.04 -1.17
C ALA A 327 -12.49 -38.68 0.25
N ILE A 328 -12.73 -37.45 0.71
CA ILE A 328 -12.45 -37.01 2.10
C ILE A 328 -13.12 -37.97 3.09
N ILE A 329 -14.43 -38.21 2.95
CA ILE A 329 -15.20 -39.10 3.83
C ILE A 329 -14.78 -40.58 3.71
N LYS A 330 -14.29 -41.03 2.55
CA LYS A 330 -13.80 -42.42 2.36
C LYS A 330 -12.36 -42.64 2.79
N VAL A 331 -11.57 -41.58 2.93
CA VAL A 331 -10.26 -41.61 3.59
C VAL A 331 -10.49 -41.75 5.10
N GLU A 332 -11.38 -40.92 5.69
CA GLU A 332 -11.79 -41.02 7.10
C GLU A 332 -12.34 -42.42 7.48
N ALA A 333 -12.98 -43.14 6.54
CA ALA A 333 -13.55 -44.46 6.77
C ALA A 333 -12.62 -45.67 6.46
N LYS A 334 -11.33 -45.44 6.15
CA LYS A 334 -10.37 -46.51 5.78
C LYS A 334 -9.01 -46.44 6.47
N GLU A 335 -8.76 -45.46 7.32
CA GLU A 335 -7.52 -45.33 8.09
C GLU A 335 -7.59 -45.95 9.49
N ASP A 336 -8.06 -47.22 9.59
CA ASP A 336 -7.63 -48.12 10.67
C ASP A 336 -6.11 -48.46 10.54
N GLU A 337 -5.51 -48.16 9.38
CA GLU A 337 -4.06 -48.13 9.16
C GLU A 337 -3.66 -46.84 8.43
N TYR A 338 -2.75 -46.07 9.03
CA TYR A 338 -1.93 -45.02 8.40
C TYR A 338 -2.65 -43.84 7.68
N LEU A 339 -3.22 -42.93 8.48
CA LEU A 339 -2.88 -41.47 8.50
C LEU A 339 -1.48 -41.18 7.91
N PRO A 340 -1.11 -40.00 7.30
CA PRO A 340 -1.31 -38.58 7.71
C PRO A 340 -2.59 -37.68 7.76
N HIS A 341 -2.47 -36.45 8.34
CA HIS A 341 -3.54 -35.44 8.65
C HIS A 341 -3.96 -34.43 7.51
N GLN A 342 -4.48 -33.18 7.69
CA GLN A 342 -4.01 -31.98 8.44
C GLN A 342 -5.10 -31.11 9.14
N LYS A 343 -4.92 -29.77 9.21
CA LYS A 343 -5.72 -28.70 9.83
C LYS A 343 -5.31 -27.36 9.18
N SER A 344 -6.20 -26.36 9.02
CA SER A 344 -5.80 -25.03 8.52
C SER A 344 -6.58 -23.85 9.10
N SER A 345 -6.32 -23.57 10.38
CA SER A 345 -6.51 -22.24 10.98
C SER A 345 -5.53 -21.22 10.38
N SER A 346 -6.01 -20.09 9.85
CA SER A 346 -5.22 -19.09 9.12
C SER A 346 -4.46 -18.07 10.00
N SER A 347 -3.90 -18.54 11.12
CA SER A 347 -3.07 -17.75 12.04
C SER A 347 -1.69 -18.35 12.24
N VAL A 348 -0.64 -17.55 12.05
CA VAL A 348 0.75 -17.95 12.26
C VAL A 348 1.23 -17.45 13.62
N GLU A 349 1.56 -18.35 14.54
CA GLU A 349 2.14 -17.99 15.83
C GLU A 349 3.66 -17.86 15.75
N ILE A 350 4.19 -16.77 16.32
CA ILE A 350 5.61 -16.43 16.29
C ILE A 350 6.05 -16.02 17.69
N MET A 351 6.84 -16.89 18.32
CA MET A 351 7.47 -16.59 19.60
C MET A 351 8.51 -15.46 19.44
N VAL A 352 8.53 -14.49 20.34
CA VAL A 352 9.45 -13.34 20.33
C VAL A 352 10.51 -13.52 21.43
N PRO A 353 11.77 -13.86 21.09
CA PRO A 353 12.85 -13.99 22.07
C PRO A 353 13.13 -12.73 22.89
N HIS A 354 13.52 -12.93 24.16
CA HIS A 354 13.84 -11.85 25.11
C HIS A 354 14.94 -10.89 24.63
N SER A 355 15.88 -11.36 23.80
CA SER A 355 16.92 -10.53 23.19
C SER A 355 16.35 -9.35 22.40
N ILE A 356 15.22 -9.55 21.71
CA ILE A 356 14.56 -8.50 20.91
C ILE A 356 14.07 -7.35 21.80
N ILE A 357 13.56 -7.65 23.01
CA ILE A 357 13.11 -6.65 23.99
C ILE A 357 14.30 -5.77 24.45
N THR A 358 15.49 -6.37 24.57
CA THR A 358 16.72 -5.64 24.91
C THR A 358 17.16 -4.74 23.74
N ASP A 359 17.06 -5.22 22.51
CA ASP A 359 17.40 -4.44 21.31
C ASP A 359 16.45 -3.26 21.07
N ILE A 360 15.16 -3.39 21.40
CA ILE A 360 14.17 -2.28 21.34
C ILE A 360 14.56 -1.13 22.28
N SER A 361 15.14 -1.44 23.44
CA SER A 361 15.66 -0.39 24.34
C SER A 361 16.79 0.42 23.67
N SER A 362 17.62 -0.23 22.85
CA SER A 362 18.65 0.44 22.06
C SER A 362 18.05 1.32 20.94
N VAL A 363 16.98 0.86 20.29
CA VAL A 363 16.22 1.66 19.30
C VAL A 363 15.60 2.89 19.96
N ARG A 364 14.96 2.74 21.13
CA ARG A 364 14.37 3.85 21.88
C ARG A 364 15.42 4.88 22.32
N ILE A 365 16.62 4.44 22.71
CA ILE A 365 17.75 5.33 22.99
C ILE A 365 18.22 6.07 21.73
N ALA A 366 18.27 5.41 20.57
CA ALA A 366 18.62 6.05 19.30
C ALA A 366 17.56 7.10 18.89
N TYR A 367 16.27 6.78 19.02
CA TYR A 367 15.17 7.69 18.77
C TYR A 367 15.21 8.92 19.70
N GLY A 368 15.39 8.71 21.01
CA GLY A 368 15.53 9.81 21.97
C GLY A 368 16.72 10.71 21.67
N LYS A 369 17.85 10.14 21.23
CA LYS A 369 19.01 10.92 20.75
C LYS A 369 18.69 11.72 19.49
N MET A 370 17.94 11.16 18.54
CA MET A 370 17.49 11.88 17.36
C MET A 370 16.58 13.05 17.76
N MET A 371 15.47 12.79 18.46
CA MET A 371 14.51 13.83 18.87
C MET A 371 15.18 14.95 19.69
N TYR A 372 16.08 14.61 20.62
CA TYR A 372 16.83 15.60 21.39
C TYR A 372 17.71 16.50 20.51
N ASN A 373 18.48 15.92 19.57
CA ASN A 373 19.34 16.70 18.70
C ASN A 373 18.55 17.54 17.70
N VAL A 374 17.48 16.97 17.12
CA VAL A 374 16.61 17.67 16.19
C VAL A 374 15.88 18.81 16.88
N GLY A 375 15.29 18.56 18.06
CA GLY A 375 14.64 19.61 18.85
C GLY A 375 15.59 20.72 19.29
N LYS A 376 16.88 20.42 19.51
CA LYS A 376 17.91 21.43 19.75
C LYS A 376 18.16 22.30 18.51
N VAL A 377 18.24 21.68 17.32
CA VAL A 377 18.48 22.41 16.05
C VAL A 377 17.25 23.25 15.66
N LEU A 378 16.05 22.69 15.69
CA LEU A 378 14.81 23.41 15.38
C LEU A 378 14.63 24.63 16.30
N LYS A 379 14.85 24.48 17.61
CA LYS A 379 14.84 25.58 18.59
C LYS A 379 15.89 26.68 18.35
N SER A 380 16.95 26.41 17.58
CA SER A 380 17.98 27.40 17.23
C SER A 380 17.81 27.99 15.83
N SER A 381 17.03 27.34 14.96
CA SER A 381 16.90 27.71 13.54
C SER A 381 15.54 28.31 13.18
N ILE A 382 14.48 28.02 13.95
CA ILE A 382 13.13 28.55 13.70
C ILE A 382 12.82 29.64 14.73
N GLU A 383 12.75 30.89 14.26
CA GLU A 383 12.34 32.04 15.07
C GLU A 383 10.83 32.32 14.97
N ASP A 384 10.19 31.97 13.84
CA ASP A 384 8.76 32.17 13.62
C ASP A 384 7.93 31.04 14.24
N PHE A 385 7.49 31.30 15.47
CA PHE A 385 6.66 30.37 16.24
C PHE A 385 5.23 30.23 15.69
N GLU A 386 4.63 31.31 15.18
CA GLU A 386 3.24 31.32 14.73
C GLU A 386 3.10 30.53 13.41
N ALA A 387 4.03 30.74 12.47
CA ALA A 387 4.11 29.93 11.25
C ALA A 387 4.36 28.44 11.57
N LEU A 388 5.22 28.11 12.54
CA LEU A 388 5.48 26.73 12.93
C LEU A 388 4.25 26.06 13.58
N GLN A 389 3.50 26.79 14.42
CA GLN A 389 2.24 26.30 14.94
C GLN A 389 1.21 26.05 13.83
N ASP A 390 0.99 27.02 12.94
CA ASP A 390 0.01 26.89 11.86
C ASP A 390 0.36 25.74 10.90
N PHE A 391 1.65 25.54 10.62
CA PHE A 391 2.13 24.38 9.87
C PHE A 391 1.82 23.05 10.59
N ILE A 392 2.23 22.89 11.86
CA ILE A 392 1.99 21.65 12.62
C ILE A 392 0.48 21.36 12.76
N GLY A 393 -0.33 22.40 13.02
CA GLY A 393 -1.77 22.29 13.10
C GLY A 393 -2.46 21.97 11.77
N SER A 394 -1.81 22.28 10.64
CA SER A 394 -2.24 21.88 9.29
C SER A 394 -1.81 20.45 8.96
N CYS A 395 -0.64 20.00 9.44
CA CYS A 395 -0.19 18.61 9.30
C CYS A 395 -1.00 17.63 10.16
N ASN A 396 -1.43 18.03 11.36
CA ASN A 396 -2.20 17.18 12.27
C ASN A 396 -3.15 17.99 13.17
N SER A 397 -4.45 17.90 12.89
CA SER A 397 -5.51 18.58 13.65
C SER A 397 -5.62 18.14 15.11
N ASP A 398 -5.19 16.92 15.45
CA ASP A 398 -5.29 16.39 16.82
C ASP A 398 -4.25 17.06 17.73
N LEU A 399 -3.08 17.41 17.19
CA LEU A 399 -2.04 18.16 17.92
C LEU A 399 -2.49 19.59 18.24
N LYS A 400 -3.31 20.21 17.38
CA LYS A 400 -3.89 21.54 17.61
C LYS A 400 -4.81 21.58 18.84
N ASN A 401 -5.34 20.43 19.26
CA ASN A 401 -6.16 20.30 20.46
C ASN A 401 -5.35 19.99 21.73
N ASP A 402 -4.02 19.81 21.63
CA ASP A 402 -3.18 19.58 22.81
C ASP A 402 -3.09 20.87 23.67
N PRO A 403 -3.33 20.81 24.99
CA PRO A 403 -3.26 21.99 25.86
C PRO A 403 -1.91 22.73 25.83
N GLN A 404 -0.85 22.05 25.40
CA GLN A 404 0.51 22.59 25.32
C GLN A 404 0.86 23.12 23.92
N PHE A 405 0.00 22.94 22.92
CA PHE A 405 0.21 23.42 21.54
C PHE A 405 0.47 24.93 21.49
N HIS A 406 -0.16 25.69 22.38
CA HIS A 406 -0.04 27.15 22.47
C HIS A 406 1.18 27.66 23.27
N ASP A 407 2.02 26.81 23.85
CA ASP A 407 3.23 27.21 24.61
C ASP A 407 4.52 26.98 23.77
N PRO A 408 5.27 28.04 23.41
CA PRO A 408 6.57 27.92 22.73
C PRO A 408 7.58 27.01 23.42
N SER A 409 7.52 26.94 24.75
CA SER A 409 8.42 26.12 25.56
C SER A 409 8.16 24.62 25.34
N GLN A 410 6.90 24.25 25.07
CA GLN A 410 6.41 22.87 24.97
C GLN A 410 6.19 22.39 23.54
N LEU A 411 6.27 23.26 22.53
CA LEU A 411 5.96 22.87 21.14
C LEU A 411 6.78 21.68 20.65
N MET A 412 8.06 21.56 21.06
CA MET A 412 8.86 20.36 20.77
C MET A 412 8.28 19.07 21.38
N HIS A 413 7.67 19.14 22.57
CA HIS A 413 6.98 18.00 23.18
C HIS A 413 5.66 17.67 22.46
N VAL A 414 5.02 18.65 21.83
CA VAL A 414 3.85 18.41 20.97
C VAL A 414 4.27 17.77 19.63
N ILE A 415 5.40 18.19 19.06
CA ILE A 415 6.02 17.51 17.91
C ILE A 415 6.41 16.05 18.29
N GLU A 416 6.96 15.81 19.49
CA GLU A 416 7.22 14.46 20.01
C GLU A 416 5.95 13.60 20.08
N LYS A 417 4.82 14.14 20.57
CA LYS A 417 3.52 13.44 20.58
C LYS A 417 3.00 13.11 19.18
N GLY A 418 3.33 13.93 18.18
CA GLY A 418 3.02 13.70 16.77
C GLY A 418 3.91 12.65 16.08
N CYS A 419 4.93 12.14 16.76
CA CYS A 419 5.86 11.15 16.24
C CYS A 419 5.82 9.84 17.06
N SER A 420 6.49 8.81 16.54
CA SER A 420 6.74 7.55 17.24
C SER A 420 8.04 6.93 16.73
N LEU A 421 8.46 5.78 17.29
CA LEU A 421 9.61 5.03 16.77
C LEU A 421 9.47 4.71 15.27
N ILE A 422 8.24 4.47 14.79
CA ILE A 422 7.97 4.08 13.41
C ILE A 422 7.61 5.24 12.48
N ASN A 423 7.30 6.42 13.03
CA ASN A 423 6.83 7.58 12.29
C ASN A 423 7.56 8.84 12.75
N THR A 424 8.48 9.31 11.91
CA THR A 424 9.22 10.57 12.06
C THR A 424 8.74 11.66 11.09
N SER A 425 7.68 11.40 10.31
CA SER A 425 7.26 12.22 9.17
C SER A 425 6.92 13.68 9.53
N LEU A 426 6.35 13.93 10.72
CA LEU A 426 6.09 15.29 11.17
C LEU A 426 7.38 16.10 11.35
N VAL A 427 8.43 15.48 11.89
CA VAL A 427 9.74 16.12 12.08
C VAL A 427 10.45 16.31 10.74
N CYS A 428 10.32 15.38 9.79
CA CYS A 428 10.79 15.57 8.41
C CYS A 428 10.10 16.77 7.77
N ALA A 429 8.76 16.82 7.79
CA ALA A 429 7.97 17.88 7.17
C ALA A 429 8.30 19.26 7.76
N VAL A 430 8.47 19.36 9.08
CA VAL A 430 8.92 20.60 9.75
C VAL A 430 10.34 20.99 9.30
N ALA A 431 11.26 20.04 9.18
CA ALA A 431 12.62 20.34 8.71
C ALA A 431 12.66 20.76 7.23
N GLU A 432 11.78 20.20 6.39
CA GLU A 432 11.65 20.52 4.97
C GLU A 432 11.05 21.92 4.76
N GLU A 433 9.90 22.23 5.38
CA GLU A 433 9.21 23.52 5.26
C GLU A 433 10.09 24.68 5.73
N PHE A 434 10.74 24.52 6.90
CA PHE A 434 11.62 25.52 7.48
C PHE A 434 13.08 25.42 7.00
N GLN A 435 13.36 24.57 5.99
CA GLN A 435 14.65 24.43 5.30
C GLN A 435 15.85 24.10 6.23
N VAL A 436 15.60 23.40 7.34
CA VAL A 436 16.58 23.11 8.41
C VAL A 436 17.38 21.83 8.10
N SER A 437 18.26 21.91 7.10
CA SER A 437 19.00 20.77 6.54
C SER A 437 19.82 19.95 7.56
N GLU A 438 20.28 20.56 8.65
CA GLU A 438 21.11 19.92 9.68
C GLU A 438 20.37 18.86 10.48
N VAL A 439 19.04 18.85 10.43
CA VAL A 439 18.16 17.83 11.04
C VAL A 439 18.34 16.47 10.35
N GLN A 440 18.54 16.47 9.02
CA GLN A 440 18.51 15.25 8.21
C GLN A 440 19.51 14.19 8.69
N LYS A 441 20.75 14.60 9.03
CA LYS A 441 21.81 13.68 9.50
C LYS A 441 21.44 12.89 10.76
N TYR A 442 20.58 13.45 11.63
CA TYR A 442 20.12 12.78 12.85
C TYR A 442 19.00 11.79 12.55
N ILE A 443 18.11 12.15 11.60
CA ILE A 443 17.06 11.28 11.09
C ILE A 443 17.65 10.10 10.32
N ASP A 444 18.65 10.34 9.46
CA ASP A 444 19.35 9.30 8.70
C ASP A 444 20.06 8.31 9.62
N GLU A 445 20.76 8.79 10.66
CA GLU A 445 21.43 7.91 11.63
C GLU A 445 20.41 7.08 12.43
N TYR A 446 19.28 7.67 12.82
CA TYR A 446 18.18 6.91 13.43
C TYR A 446 17.61 5.86 12.47
N ASN A 447 17.25 6.26 11.25
CA ASN A 447 16.69 5.38 10.23
C ASN A 447 17.65 4.23 9.88
N ARG A 448 18.97 4.48 9.90
CA ARG A 448 20.01 3.45 9.73
C ARG A 448 19.99 2.41 10.85
N ILE A 449 19.87 2.85 12.11
CA ILE A 449 19.77 1.97 13.28
C ILE A 449 18.45 1.20 13.27
N PHE A 450 17.34 1.89 13.05
CA PHE A 450 15.99 1.32 12.98
C PHE A 450 15.85 0.29 11.87
N THR A 451 16.31 0.60 10.65
CA THR A 451 16.32 -0.34 9.51
C THR A 451 17.17 -1.57 9.79
N LYS A 452 18.33 -1.41 10.45
CA LYS A 452 19.16 -2.55 10.86
C LYS A 452 18.42 -3.44 11.86
N PHE A 453 17.74 -2.84 12.84
CA PHE A 453 16.92 -3.56 13.80
C PHE A 453 15.75 -4.31 13.12
N CYS A 454 15.00 -3.68 12.22
CA CYS A 454 13.91 -4.34 11.48
C CYS A 454 14.39 -5.52 10.63
N LYS A 455 15.61 -5.46 10.07
CA LYS A 455 16.23 -6.60 9.36
C LYS A 455 16.54 -7.76 10.31
N LEU A 456 17.25 -7.48 11.42
CA LEU A 456 17.53 -8.48 12.46
C LEU A 456 16.25 -9.12 13.01
N LEU A 457 15.21 -8.32 13.25
CA LEU A 457 13.89 -8.76 13.68
C LEU A 457 13.24 -9.71 12.66
N SER A 458 13.30 -9.35 11.37
CA SER A 458 12.74 -10.17 10.29
C SER A 458 13.47 -11.51 10.12
N GLU A 459 14.79 -11.51 10.32
CA GLU A 459 15.66 -12.69 10.28
C GLU A 459 15.42 -13.61 11.49
N LEU A 460 15.47 -13.06 12.72
CA LEU A 460 15.26 -13.81 13.98
C LEU A 460 13.89 -14.46 14.08
N LEU A 461 12.85 -13.79 13.59
CA LEU A 461 11.47 -14.28 13.65
C LEU A 461 11.11 -15.18 12.44
N SER A 462 12.02 -15.30 11.46
CA SER A 462 11.84 -16.02 10.18
C SER A 462 10.61 -15.54 9.40
N LEU A 463 10.31 -14.23 9.43
CA LEU A 463 9.05 -13.69 8.90
C LEU A 463 8.84 -14.02 7.42
N LYS A 464 9.90 -13.99 6.61
CA LYS A 464 9.79 -14.35 5.19
C LYS A 464 9.34 -15.80 4.99
N GLU A 465 9.95 -16.75 5.69
CA GLU A 465 9.63 -18.18 5.54
C GLU A 465 8.26 -18.52 6.16
N LYS A 466 7.90 -17.90 7.28
CA LYS A 466 6.62 -18.16 7.97
C LYS A 466 5.41 -17.44 7.36
N VAL A 467 5.62 -16.33 6.66
CA VAL A 467 4.54 -15.50 6.08
C VAL A 467 4.37 -15.71 4.57
N ALA A 468 5.43 -16.09 3.83
CA ALA A 468 5.33 -16.30 2.38
C ALA A 468 4.45 -17.50 1.97
N ASP A 469 4.31 -18.49 2.85
CA ASP A 469 3.72 -19.81 2.52
C ASP A 469 2.30 -20.00 3.10
N SER A 470 1.54 -18.91 3.28
CA SER A 470 0.21 -19.02 3.93
C SER A 470 -0.82 -18.00 3.45
N ASN A 471 -2.06 -18.50 3.29
CA ASN A 471 -3.31 -17.71 3.30
C ASN A 471 -3.61 -17.11 4.69
N CYS A 472 -2.58 -16.90 5.52
CA CYS A 472 -2.66 -16.32 6.84
C CYS A 472 -3.16 -14.87 6.73
N GLN A 473 -4.15 -14.50 7.53
CA GLN A 473 -4.58 -13.10 7.69
C GLN A 473 -4.03 -12.49 8.98
N THR A 474 -3.61 -13.32 9.95
CA THR A 474 -3.32 -12.91 11.32
C THR A 474 -2.02 -13.54 11.84
N ILE A 475 -1.06 -12.70 12.21
CA ILE A 475 0.18 -13.14 12.87
C ILE A 475 0.04 -12.86 14.37
N THR A 476 0.17 -13.92 15.17
CA THR A 476 0.11 -13.84 16.64
C THR A 476 1.53 -13.90 17.19
N TYR A 477 2.00 -12.81 17.77
CA TYR A 477 3.29 -12.78 18.44
C TYR A 477 3.14 -13.15 19.91
N VAL A 478 3.90 -14.14 20.37
CA VAL A 478 3.87 -14.63 21.74
C VAL A 478 5.11 -14.15 22.49
N LEU A 479 4.91 -13.32 23.53
CA LEU A 479 5.98 -12.85 24.41
C LEU A 479 6.06 -13.70 25.67
N ASP A 480 7.28 -13.86 26.16
CA ASP A 480 7.63 -14.58 27.40
C ASP A 480 7.14 -13.87 28.68
N ARG A 481 6.85 -12.56 28.62
CA ARG A 481 6.48 -11.74 29.77
C ARG A 481 5.60 -10.55 29.39
N ALA A 482 4.72 -10.15 30.31
CA ALA A 482 4.07 -8.85 30.29
C ALA A 482 5.07 -7.68 30.30
N LEU A 483 4.87 -6.71 29.41
CA LEU A 483 5.69 -5.50 29.28
C LEU A 483 4.94 -4.26 29.75
N ASP A 484 5.67 -3.17 29.99
CA ASP A 484 5.05 -1.87 30.21
C ASP A 484 4.27 -1.40 28.96
N SER A 485 3.26 -0.55 29.17
CA SER A 485 2.36 -0.09 28.12
C SER A 485 3.07 0.59 26.95
N THR A 486 4.18 1.29 27.21
CA THR A 486 4.93 2.03 26.19
C THR A 486 5.75 1.07 25.34
N THR A 487 6.47 0.12 25.96
CA THR A 487 7.23 -0.91 25.24
C THR A 487 6.32 -1.88 24.49
N MET A 488 5.13 -2.18 25.03
CA MET A 488 4.12 -2.96 24.32
C MET A 488 3.60 -2.24 23.06
N LYS A 489 3.30 -0.93 23.16
CA LYS A 489 2.91 -0.13 21.99
C LYS A 489 4.01 -0.10 20.93
N ASP A 490 5.24 0.24 21.32
CA ASP A 490 6.41 0.29 20.44
C ASP A 490 6.59 -1.05 19.68
N ILE A 491 6.48 -2.18 20.38
CA ILE A 491 6.55 -3.53 19.78
C ILE A 491 5.44 -3.75 18.77
N LYS A 492 4.19 -3.42 19.13
CA LYS A 492 3.04 -3.62 18.24
C LYS A 492 3.17 -2.83 16.95
N ASP A 493 3.60 -1.58 17.05
CA ASP A 493 3.77 -0.66 15.92
C ASP A 493 4.89 -1.17 14.98
N ILE A 494 6.03 -1.59 15.53
CA ILE A 494 7.16 -2.18 14.79
C ILE A 494 6.78 -3.51 14.10
N LEU A 495 6.12 -4.41 14.82
CA LEU A 495 5.72 -5.71 14.28
C LEU A 495 4.66 -5.56 13.19
N SER A 496 3.77 -4.57 13.28
CA SER A 496 2.77 -4.25 12.24
C SER A 496 3.43 -3.90 10.90
N ILE A 497 4.51 -3.12 10.90
CA ILE A 497 5.31 -2.85 9.69
C ILE A 497 5.97 -4.14 9.16
N SER A 498 6.51 -4.95 10.05
CA SER A 498 7.23 -6.18 9.71
C SER A 498 6.31 -7.31 9.22
N SER A 499 5.00 -7.16 9.41
CA SER A 499 3.97 -8.19 9.15
C SER A 499 3.34 -8.14 7.76
N TYR A 500 3.88 -7.36 6.81
CA TYR A 500 3.41 -7.33 5.40
C TYR A 500 1.89 -7.11 5.24
N GLY A 501 1.30 -6.27 6.09
CA GLY A 501 -0.14 -5.95 6.06
C GLY A 501 -1.07 -7.01 6.66
N LYS A 502 -0.54 -8.01 7.37
CA LYS A 502 -1.33 -8.97 8.17
C LYS A 502 -1.76 -8.35 9.52
N ILE A 503 -2.86 -8.84 10.08
CA ILE A 503 -3.36 -8.44 11.40
C ILE A 503 -2.36 -8.92 12.47
N VAL A 504 -1.91 -8.01 13.34
CA VAL A 504 -0.98 -8.33 14.42
C VAL A 504 -1.73 -8.50 15.75
N LEU A 505 -1.71 -9.72 16.26
CA LEU A 505 -2.10 -10.05 17.64
C LEU A 505 -0.86 -10.21 18.50
N ILE A 506 -0.98 -9.88 19.78
CA ILE A 506 0.07 -10.07 20.77
C ILE A 506 -0.51 -10.80 21.98
N HIS A 507 0.08 -11.95 22.29
CA HIS A 507 -0.24 -12.76 23.47
C HIS A 507 0.95 -12.81 24.43
N TYR A 508 0.65 -13.00 25.71
CA TYR A 508 1.64 -13.24 26.74
C TYR A 508 1.55 -14.70 27.19
N TYR A 509 2.70 -15.31 27.45
CA TYR A 509 2.76 -16.57 28.19
C TYR A 509 2.26 -16.34 29.63
N ASN A 510 1.23 -17.09 30.03
CA ASN A 510 0.53 -16.94 31.31
C ASN A 510 0.39 -18.32 31.98
#